data_AF-A0A136KQ22-F1
#
_entry.id   AF-A0A136KQ22-F1
#
_cell.length_a   1.000
_cell.length_b   1.000
_cell.length_c   1.000
_cell.angle_alpha   90.00
_cell.angle_beta   90.00
_cell.angle_gamma   90.00
#
_symmetry.space_group_name_H-M   'P 1'
#
loop_
_entity.id
_entity.type
_entity.pdbx_description
1 polymer ?
#
loop_
_entity_poly.entity_id
_entity_poly.type
_entity_poly.pdbx_seq_one_letter_code
_entity_poly.pdbx_strand_id
1 'polypeptide(L)'
;MLLPADGAAFTLANDVVTLQWASVGTLRDGEAYQVVIEDVTASQTTRLTDYVTDTKYIVPTSFRPSDTVAHVLRWWVIPVRQSGVDDEGKPIWVSSGASSEKRVFTWAGITVQGTPKP
;
A
#
# COMPACT_ATOMS: atom_id res chain seq x y z
N MET A 1 6.61 12.78 -6.70
CA MET A 1 5.14 12.66 -6.71
C MET A 1 4.75 11.41 -5.92
N LEU A 2 3.71 11.49 -5.09
CA LEU A 2 3.10 10.37 -4.37
C LEU A 2 1.58 10.55 -4.46
N LEU A 3 0.89 9.51 -4.92
CA LEU A 3 -0.57 9.45 -5.02
C LEU A 3 -1.05 8.14 -4.37
N PRO A 4 -2.22 8.14 -3.71
CA PRO A 4 -3.13 9.28 -3.55
C PRO A 4 -2.54 10.41 -2.69
N ALA A 5 -3.15 11.60 -2.76
CA ALA A 5 -2.78 12.71 -1.90
C ALA A 5 -2.92 12.30 -0.42
N ASP A 6 -2.11 12.92 0.44
CA ASP A 6 -2.12 12.58 1.85
C ASP A 6 -3.47 12.88 2.49
N GLY A 7 -4.02 11.91 3.21
CA GLY A 7 -5.36 11.99 3.81
C GLY A 7 -6.51 11.79 2.83
N ALA A 8 -6.27 11.34 1.59
CA ALA A 8 -7.34 10.99 0.66
C ALA A 8 -8.29 9.95 1.27
N ALA A 9 -9.58 10.03 0.93
CA ALA A 9 -10.61 9.15 1.47
C ALA A 9 -11.26 8.30 0.38
N PHE A 10 -11.40 7.00 0.66
CA PHE A 10 -12.06 6.01 -0.19
C PHE A 10 -13.21 5.39 0.62
N THR A 11 -14.44 5.61 0.16
CA THR A 11 -15.65 5.28 0.93
C THR A 11 -16.62 4.35 0.21
N LEU A 12 -16.44 4.14 -1.09
CA LEU A 12 -17.36 3.34 -1.88
C LEU A 12 -16.99 1.86 -1.79
N ALA A 13 -18.03 1.01 -1.85
CA ALA A 13 -17.89 -0.44 -1.83
C ALA A 13 -16.98 -1.00 -2.95
N ASN A 14 -16.83 -0.26 -4.04
CA ASN A 14 -16.09 -0.67 -5.23
C ASN A 14 -14.86 0.21 -5.49
N ASP A 15 -14.41 0.98 -4.50
CA ASP A 15 -13.22 1.81 -4.67
C ASP A 15 -11.99 0.92 -4.89
N VAL A 16 -11.29 1.17 -6.00
CA VAL A 16 -9.99 0.59 -6.29
C VAL A 16 -8.94 1.61 -5.90
N VAL A 17 -8.18 1.32 -4.83
CA VAL A 17 -7.10 2.19 -4.39
C VAL A 17 -5.85 1.87 -5.20
N THR A 18 -5.39 2.83 -5.99
CA THR A 18 -4.10 2.74 -6.71
C THR A 18 -3.10 3.68 -6.06
N LEU A 19 -2.01 3.10 -5.56
CA LEU A 19 -0.83 3.84 -5.13
C LEU A 19 0.02 4.13 -6.37
N GLN A 20 0.56 5.33 -6.48
CA GLN A 20 1.44 5.72 -7.57
C GLN A 20 2.53 6.65 -7.05
N TRP A 21 3.75 6.48 -7.56
CA TRP A 21 4.90 7.29 -7.15
C TRP A 21 5.73 7.73 -8.35
N ALA A 22 6.56 8.75 -8.14
CA ALA A 22 7.59 9.11 -9.12
C ALA A 22 8.72 8.09 -9.08
N SER A 23 9.21 7.70 -10.26
CA SER A 23 10.38 6.83 -10.35
C SER A 23 11.62 7.52 -9.79
N VAL A 24 12.51 6.76 -9.13
CA VAL A 24 13.85 7.24 -8.72
C VAL A 24 14.92 7.03 -9.80
N GLY A 25 14.54 6.42 -10.93
CA GLY A 25 15.42 6.12 -12.07
C GLY A 25 14.87 4.97 -12.90
N THR A 26 15.71 4.42 -13.79
CA THR A 26 15.41 3.13 -14.42
C THR A 26 15.86 2.03 -13.45
N LEU A 27 14.95 1.13 -13.08
CA LEU A 27 15.29 -0.06 -12.29
C LEU A 27 16.14 -1.00 -13.15
N ARG A 28 17.24 -1.51 -12.58
CA ARG A 28 18.07 -2.54 -13.18
C ARG A 28 17.47 -3.93 -12.95
N ASP A 29 17.99 -4.93 -13.66
CA ASP A 29 17.67 -6.31 -13.38
C ASP A 29 17.98 -6.63 -11.90
N GLY A 30 17.02 -7.26 -11.23
CA GLY A 30 17.10 -7.54 -9.80
C GLY A 30 16.78 -6.35 -8.90
N GLU A 31 16.31 -5.21 -9.43
CA GLU A 31 15.77 -4.10 -8.64
C GLU A 31 14.25 -4.04 -8.70
N ALA A 32 13.64 -3.59 -7.61
CA ALA A 32 12.19 -3.43 -7.47
C ALA A 32 11.87 -2.28 -6.52
N TYR A 33 10.60 -1.90 -6.46
CA TYR A 33 10.03 -1.13 -5.35
C TYR A 33 9.38 -2.08 -4.36
N GLN A 34 9.83 -2.04 -3.11
CA GLN A 34 9.09 -2.60 -1.99
C GLN A 34 7.96 -1.62 -1.62
N VAL A 35 6.71 -2.06 -1.75
CA VAL A 35 5.52 -1.33 -1.31
C VAL A 35 5.14 -1.85 0.07
N VAL A 36 5.03 -0.96 1.05
CA VAL A 36 4.56 -1.30 2.39
C VAL A 36 3.26 -0.57 2.67
N ILE A 37 2.28 -1.29 3.19
CA ILE A 37 0.99 -0.75 3.63
C ILE A 37 0.71 -1.28 5.02
N GLU A 38 0.40 -0.39 5.96
CA GLU A 38 0.07 -0.71 7.34
C GLU A 38 -1.31 -0.16 7.69
N ASP A 39 -2.15 -1.03 8.24
CA ASP A 39 -3.38 -0.61 8.90
C ASP A 39 -3.06 -0.20 10.34
N VAL A 40 -3.17 1.11 10.62
CA VAL A 40 -2.86 1.70 11.93
C VAL A 40 -4.11 1.95 12.77
N THR A 41 -5.30 1.63 12.25
CA THR A 41 -6.58 1.71 12.96
C THR A 41 -7.00 0.35 13.50
N ALA A 42 -6.64 -0.74 12.82
CA ALA A 42 -6.92 -2.09 13.27
C ALA A 42 -6.38 -2.35 14.69
N SER A 43 -7.16 -3.10 15.49
CA SER A 43 -6.77 -3.48 16.86
C SER A 43 -5.48 -4.32 16.89
N GLN A 44 -5.18 -5.01 15.79
CA GLN A 44 -3.90 -5.64 15.53
C GLN A 44 -3.33 -5.05 14.24
N THR A 45 -2.12 -4.47 14.33
CA THR A 45 -1.45 -3.88 13.16
C THR A 45 -1.29 -4.95 12.09
N THR A 46 -1.99 -4.74 10.97
CA THR A 46 -1.87 -5.60 9.79
C THR A 46 -0.95 -4.90 8.82
N ARG A 47 0.05 -5.61 8.31
CA ARG A 47 1.03 -5.09 7.36
C ARG A 47 1.05 -5.93 6.10
N LEU A 48 0.92 -5.27 4.95
CA LEU A 48 1.18 -5.81 3.63
C LEU A 48 2.54 -5.32 3.16
N THR A 49 3.31 -6.22 2.54
CA THR A 49 4.58 -5.89 1.90
C THR A 49 4.65 -6.64 0.59
N ASP A 50 4.81 -5.89 -0.49
CA ASP A 50 4.84 -6.40 -1.86
C ASP A 50 6.01 -5.80 -2.65
N TYR A 51 6.36 -6.41 -3.77
CA TYR A 51 7.51 -6.02 -4.60
C TYR A 51 7.07 -5.89 -6.06
N VAL A 52 7.22 -4.70 -6.63
CA VAL A 52 6.81 -4.41 -8.00
C VAL A 52 7.89 -3.63 -8.75
N THR A 53 7.97 -3.81 -10.06
CA THR A 53 8.87 -3.05 -10.94
C THR A 53 8.19 -1.81 -11.54
N ASP A 54 6.85 -1.80 -11.56
CA ASP A 54 6.06 -0.63 -11.95
C ASP A 54 6.10 0.48 -10.89
N THR A 55 5.78 1.71 -11.30
CA THR A 55 5.60 2.86 -10.39
C THR A 55 4.16 3.04 -9.90
N LYS A 56 3.39 1.95 -9.91
CA LYS A 56 2.02 1.88 -9.43
C LYS A 56 1.74 0.54 -8.77
N TYR A 57 0.81 0.55 -7.83
CA TYR A 57 0.35 -0.65 -7.13
C TYR A 57 -1.14 -0.55 -6.82
N ILE A 58 -1.92 -1.56 -7.19
CA ILE A 58 -3.33 -1.65 -6.80
C ILE A 58 -3.39 -2.36 -5.45
N VAL A 59 -3.91 -1.69 -4.44
CA VAL A 59 -4.06 -2.28 -3.10
C VAL A 59 -5.06 -3.44 -3.19
N PRO A 60 -4.70 -4.66 -2.75
CA PRO A 60 -5.62 -5.79 -2.79
C PRO A 60 -6.89 -5.50 -1.99
N THR A 61 -8.05 -5.87 -2.52
CA THR A 61 -9.33 -5.72 -1.83
C THR A 61 -9.43 -6.55 -0.56
N SER A 62 -8.60 -7.60 -0.42
CA SER A 62 -8.45 -8.37 0.83
C SER A 62 -7.82 -7.57 1.97
N PHE A 63 -7.13 -6.45 1.67
CA PHE A 63 -6.57 -5.54 2.67
C PHE A 63 -7.54 -4.44 3.09
N ARG A 64 -8.72 -4.40 2.47
CA ARG A 64 -9.79 -3.48 2.87
C ARG A 64 -10.29 -3.86 4.27
N PRO A 65 -10.57 -2.87 5.15
CA PRO A 65 -11.22 -3.14 6.43
C PRO A 65 -12.52 -3.92 6.23
N SER A 66 -12.86 -4.78 7.20
CA SER A 66 -14.08 -5.60 7.15
C SER A 66 -15.19 -5.09 8.08
N ASP A 67 -14.94 -4.01 8.82
CA ASP A 67 -15.88 -3.41 9.76
C ASP A 67 -16.43 -2.05 9.28
N THR A 68 -17.30 -1.45 10.11
CA THR A 68 -18.00 -0.19 9.82
C THR A 68 -17.15 1.05 10.04
N VAL A 69 -15.91 0.91 10.49
CA VAL A 69 -15.00 2.02 10.77
C VAL A 69 -14.11 2.26 9.55
N ALA A 70 -13.91 3.53 9.20
CA ALA A 70 -12.91 3.86 8.20
C ALA A 70 -11.52 3.70 8.81
N HIS A 71 -10.66 2.90 8.19
CA HIS A 71 -9.30 2.72 8.69
C HIS A 71 -8.34 3.67 8.02
N VAL A 72 -7.35 4.13 8.78
CA VAL A 72 -6.21 4.87 8.27
C VAL A 72 -5.16 3.86 7.80
N LEU A 73 -4.89 3.84 6.50
CA LEU A 73 -3.87 3.01 5.89
C LEU A 73 -2.65 3.87 5.56
N ARG A 74 -1.53 3.55 6.22
CA ARG A 74 -0.25 4.22 6.01
C ARG A 74 0.56 3.44 4.99
N TRP A 75 1.16 4.12 4.02
CA TRP A 75 1.97 3.47 3.01
C TRP A 75 3.22 4.28 2.65
N TRP A 76 4.21 3.58 2.11
CA TRP A 76 5.42 4.14 1.53
C TRP A 76 6.07 3.11 0.59
N VAL A 77 7.03 3.58 -0.20
CA VAL A 77 7.82 2.73 -1.10
C VAL A 77 9.31 2.87 -0.82
N ILE A 78 10.05 1.78 -1.07
CA ILE A 78 11.50 1.72 -0.89
C ILE A 78 12.11 1.09 -2.15
N PRO A 79 13.05 1.74 -2.84
CA PRO A 79 13.85 1.06 -3.84
C PRO A 79 14.66 -0.06 -3.17
N VAL A 80 14.55 -1.27 -3.71
CA VAL A 80 15.26 -2.44 -3.22
C VAL A 80 16.00 -3.13 -4.36
N ARG A 81 17.03 -3.88 -4.01
CA ARG A 81 17.72 -4.80 -4.90
C ARG A 81 17.79 -6.19 -4.29
N GLN A 82 17.78 -7.21 -5.14
CA GLN A 82 17.95 -8.60 -4.71
C GLN A 82 19.41 -8.82 -4.30
N SER A 83 19.63 -9.29 -3.07
CA SER A 83 20.96 -9.67 -2.57
C SER A 83 21.22 -11.17 -2.62
N GLY A 84 20.20 -11.97 -2.88
CA GLY A 84 20.29 -13.42 -2.96
C GLY A 84 18.91 -14.07 -3.04
N VAL A 85 18.87 -15.37 -2.74
CA VAL A 85 17.64 -16.13 -2.51
C VAL A 85 17.78 -16.87 -1.19
N ASP A 86 16.66 -17.11 -0.50
CA ASP A 86 16.62 -17.98 0.68
C ASP A 86 16.60 -19.46 0.28
N ASP A 87 16.53 -20.35 1.29
CA ASP A 87 16.55 -21.80 1.10
C ASP A 87 15.32 -22.32 0.33
N GLU A 88 14.26 -21.51 0.21
CA GLU A 88 13.05 -21.81 -0.57
C GLU A 88 13.12 -21.22 -1.99
N GLY A 89 14.23 -20.57 -2.35
CA GLY A 89 14.44 -19.92 -3.64
C GLY A 89 13.74 -18.56 -3.77
N LYS A 90 13.22 -17.99 -2.68
CA LYS A 90 12.56 -16.69 -2.70
C LYS A 90 13.60 -15.57 -2.61
N PRO A 91 13.44 -14.46 -3.37
CA PRO A 91 14.40 -13.37 -3.35
C PRO A 91 14.53 -12.72 -1.97
N ILE A 92 15.78 -12.52 -1.56
CA ILE A 92 16.15 -11.69 -0.40
C ILE A 92 16.38 -10.27 -0.90
N TRP A 93 15.63 -9.32 -0.35
CA TRP A 93 15.66 -7.92 -0.76
C TRP A 93 16.40 -7.06 0.27
N VAL A 94 17.24 -6.15 -0.22
CA VAL A 94 17.89 -5.11 0.60
C VAL A 94 17.62 -3.73 0.00
N SER A 95 17.49 -2.71 0.86
CA SER A 95 17.28 -1.33 0.41
C SER A 95 18.43 -0.87 -0.49
N SER A 96 18.09 -0.30 -1.64
CA SER A 96 19.02 0.30 -2.61
C SER A 96 18.89 1.83 -2.68
N GLY A 97 17.96 2.43 -1.93
CA GLY A 97 17.76 3.87 -1.86
C GLY A 97 16.97 4.31 -0.62
N ALA A 98 16.66 5.61 -0.57
CA ALA A 98 15.84 6.17 0.49
C ALA A 98 14.37 5.78 0.34
N SER A 99 13.70 5.56 1.47
CA SER A 99 12.24 5.43 1.50
C SER A 99 11.57 6.72 1.05
N SER A 100 10.40 6.61 0.41
CA SER A 100 9.53 7.76 0.18
C SER A 100 9.07 8.37 1.51
N GLU A 101 8.53 9.59 1.44
CA GLU A 101 7.66 10.08 2.51
C GLU A 101 6.52 9.08 2.75
N LYS A 102 6.11 8.94 4.02
CA LYS A 102 4.96 8.14 4.40
C LYS A 102 3.70 8.95 4.13
N ARG A 103 2.73 8.33 3.47
CA ARG A 103 1.42 8.92 3.18
C ARG A 103 0.35 8.08 3.84
N VAL A 104 -0.80 8.70 4.09
CA VAL A 104 -1.99 8.01 4.57
C VAL A 104 -3.15 8.21 3.60
N PHE A 105 -4.05 7.22 3.56
CA PHE A 105 -5.39 7.38 3.03
C PHE A 105 -6.36 6.65 3.96
N THR A 106 -7.65 7.00 3.90
CA THR A 106 -8.69 6.27 4.62
C THR A 106 -9.45 5.35 3.68
N TRP A 107 -9.79 4.14 4.15
CA TRP A 107 -10.62 3.20 3.39
C TRP A 107 -11.73 2.65 4.27
N ALA A 108 -12.99 2.82 3.87
CA ALA A 108 -14.14 2.26 4.59
C ALA A 108 -14.44 0.84 4.12
N GLY A 109 -14.67 -0.08 5.06
CA GLY A 109 -14.91 -1.51 4.78
C GLY A 109 -16.31 -1.86 4.30
N ILE A 110 -17.31 -1.30 4.98
CA ILE A 110 -18.72 -1.46 4.65
C ILE A 110 -19.37 -0.08 4.73
N THR A 111 -20.18 0.26 3.71
CA THR A 111 -20.96 1.50 3.75
C THR A 111 -21.98 1.37 4.88
N VAL A 112 -21.92 2.25 5.88
CA VAL A 112 -23.07 2.48 6.76
C VAL A 112 -24.13 3.11 5.87
N GLN A 113 -25.05 2.32 5.32
CA GLN A 113 -26.20 2.84 4.61
C GLN A 113 -27.03 3.60 5.65
N GLY A 114 -26.87 4.92 5.70
CA GLY A 114 -27.74 5.77 6.50
C GLY A 114 -29.18 5.47 6.07
N THR A 115 -30.00 4.98 6.99
CA THR A 115 -31.43 4.80 6.74
C THR A 115 -32.02 6.16 6.34
N PRO A 116 -32.76 6.27 5.22
CA PRO A 116 -33.52 7.48 4.94
C PRO A 116 -34.50 7.70 6.10
N LYS A 117 -34.50 8.90 6.68
CA LYS A 117 -35.44 9.26 7.72
C LYS A 117 -36.85 9.34 7.08
N PRO A 118 -37.90 8.77 7.72
CA PRO A 118 -39.25 8.73 7.16
C PRO A 118 -39.85 10.11 6.91
#